data_AF-A0A1W6AIT7-F1
#
_entry.id   AF-A0A1W6AIT7-F1
#
_cell.length_a   1.000
_cell.length_b   1.000
_cell.length_c   1.000
_cell.angle_alpha   90.00
_cell.angle_beta   90.00
_cell.angle_gamma   90.00
#
_symmetry.space_group_name_H-M   'P 1'
#
loop_
_entity.id
_entity.type
_entity.pdbx_description
1 polymer ?
#
loop_
_entity_poly.entity_id
_entity_poly.type
_entity_poly.pdbx_seq_one_letter_code
_entity_poly.pdbx_strand_id
1 'polypeptide(L)'
;MTYTVFVSKKQFKNVDIDSQGFKNTKLLVQGEPTLDAPIDVCPGEIGVICMQIQALPPKVDKPKTEEKQLEFLPNGTEAVIPLDKIVLEGTYQTSVPRLEKQEIVVQFIQKNGNIDKPILIDKKTNILKDEFSRYFVARKMKLQTVPVCYA
;
A
#
# COMPACT_ATOMS: atom_id res chain seq x y z
N MET A 1 23.43 -14.09 -2.95
CA MET A 1 24.48 -13.82 -1.97
C MET A 1 23.80 -13.35 -0.70
N THR A 2 23.67 -14.26 0.24
CA THR A 2 22.97 -14.11 1.51
C THR A 2 24.02 -13.94 2.60
N TYR A 3 23.77 -13.03 3.54
CA TYR A 3 24.65 -12.80 4.67
C TYR A 3 24.00 -13.32 5.94
N THR A 4 24.71 -14.19 6.65
CA THR A 4 24.29 -14.68 7.96
C THR A 4 25.09 -13.94 9.02
N VAL A 5 24.39 -13.11 9.81
CA VAL A 5 25.02 -12.29 10.85
C VAL A 5 24.95 -13.03 12.19
N PHE A 6 26.11 -13.26 12.82
CA PHE A 6 26.20 -13.79 14.18
C PHE A 6 26.30 -12.63 15.17
N VAL A 7 25.31 -12.52 16.07
CA VAL A 7 25.24 -11.47 17.10
C VAL A 7 25.28 -12.12 18.48
N SER A 8 26.15 -11.63 19.37
CA SER A 8 26.17 -12.12 20.75
C SER A 8 24.98 -11.62 21.56
N LYS A 9 24.54 -12.39 22.56
CA LYS A 9 23.45 -11.97 23.48
C LYS A 9 23.73 -10.66 24.20
N LYS A 10 25.01 -10.33 24.45
CA LYS A 10 25.41 -9.06 25.09
C LYS A 10 25.20 -7.87 24.14
N GLN A 11 25.63 -8.01 22.88
CA GLN A 11 25.43 -6.98 21.85
C GLN A 11 23.94 -6.77 21.55
N PHE A 12 23.16 -7.84 21.48
CA PHE A 12 21.72 -7.73 21.24
C PHE A 12 20.98 -6.97 22.35
N LYS A 13 21.35 -7.19 23.61
CA LYS A 13 20.78 -6.48 24.76
C LYS A 13 21.02 -4.97 24.72
N ASN A 14 22.10 -4.52 24.09
CA ASN A 14 22.40 -3.09 23.94
C ASN A 14 21.48 -2.37 22.95
N VAL A 15 20.71 -3.11 22.15
CA VAL A 15 19.81 -2.54 21.14
C VAL A 15 18.44 -2.20 21.72
N ASP A 16 18.09 -2.71 22.91
CA ASP A 16 16.82 -2.46 23.62
C ASP A 16 15.57 -2.68 22.75
N ILE A 17 15.55 -3.79 22.01
CA ILE A 17 14.46 -4.17 21.11
C ILE A 17 13.86 -5.51 21.53
N ASP A 18 12.53 -5.59 21.57
CA ASP A 18 11.77 -6.83 21.78
C ASP A 18 11.62 -7.65 20.48
N SER A 19 11.16 -8.90 20.60
CA SER A 19 11.07 -9.80 19.43
C SER A 19 10.13 -9.30 18.32
N GLN A 20 9.16 -8.45 18.65
CA GLN A 20 8.24 -7.83 17.69
C GLN A 20 8.89 -6.61 17.02
N GLY A 21 9.56 -5.76 17.79
CA GLY A 21 10.33 -4.61 17.33
C GLY A 21 11.49 -5.01 16.43
N PHE A 22 12.09 -6.19 16.63
CA PHE A 22 13.18 -6.69 15.79
C PHE A 22 12.76 -6.88 14.32
N LYS A 23 11.50 -7.31 14.08
CA LYS A 23 10.98 -7.51 12.71
C LYS A 23 10.73 -6.18 11.99
N ASN A 24 10.45 -5.12 12.74
CA ASN A 24 10.02 -3.82 12.20
C ASN A 24 11.12 -2.74 12.30
N THR A 25 12.28 -3.07 12.88
CA THR A 25 13.38 -2.13 13.07
C THR A 25 14.47 -2.39 12.06
N LYS A 26 14.92 -1.33 11.39
CA LYS A 26 16.12 -1.40 10.55
C LYS A 26 17.35 -1.40 11.44
N LEU A 27 18.15 -2.45 11.34
CA LEU A 27 19.38 -2.59 12.11
C LEU A 27 20.56 -2.23 11.24
N LEU A 28 21.47 -1.42 11.79
CA LEU A 28 22.80 -1.26 11.23
C LEU A 28 23.71 -2.24 11.95
N VAL A 29 24.28 -3.16 11.18
CA VAL A 29 25.25 -4.15 11.64
C VAL A 29 26.60 -3.78 11.04
N GLN A 30 27.59 -3.55 11.88
CA GLN A 30 28.99 -3.43 11.50
C GLN A 30 29.71 -4.68 11.95
N GLY A 31 30.37 -5.35 11.02
CA GLY A 31 31.05 -6.61 11.27
C GLY A 31 32.03 -6.91 10.16
N GLU A 32 32.98 -7.79 10.45
CA GLU A 32 33.93 -8.26 9.45
C GLU A 32 33.35 -9.50 8.76
N PRO A 33 33.26 -9.51 7.42
CA PRO A 33 32.96 -10.73 6.69
C PRO A 33 34.18 -11.65 6.78
N THR A 34 34.03 -12.79 7.44
CA THR A 34 35.08 -13.80 7.50
C THR A 34 34.75 -14.87 6.47
N LEU A 35 35.50 -14.88 5.37
CA LEU A 35 35.39 -15.91 4.34
C LEU A 35 36.76 -16.52 4.08
N ASP A 36 36.96 -17.74 4.57
CA ASP A 36 38.15 -18.55 4.28
C ASP A 36 37.76 -19.60 3.23
N ALA A 37 37.52 -19.16 2.01
CA ALA A 37 37.15 -20.02 0.89
C ALA A 37 37.54 -19.39 -0.46
N PRO A 38 37.98 -20.19 -1.45
CA PRO A 38 38.16 -19.72 -2.82
C PRO A 38 36.84 -19.18 -3.40
N ILE A 39 36.90 -18.05 -4.13
CA ILE A 39 35.74 -17.33 -4.70
C ILE A 39 34.86 -18.25 -5.58
N ASP A 40 35.50 -19.21 -6.22
CA ASP A 40 34.97 -20.24 -7.12
C ASP A 40 34.15 -21.34 -6.41
N VAL A 41 34.22 -21.43 -5.08
CA VAL A 41 33.56 -22.47 -4.27
C VAL A 41 32.51 -21.89 -3.32
N CYS A 42 32.25 -20.57 -3.35
CA CYS A 42 31.33 -19.94 -2.40
C CYS A 42 29.91 -19.86 -3.01
N PRO A 43 28.98 -20.79 -2.73
CA PRO A 43 27.69 -20.92 -3.42
C PRO A 43 26.67 -19.84 -3.00
N GLY A 44 27.14 -18.77 -2.34
CA GLY A 44 26.35 -17.58 -2.08
C GLY A 44 25.96 -17.33 -0.63
N GLU A 45 26.61 -17.94 0.36
CA GLU A 45 26.42 -17.59 1.78
C GLU A 45 27.72 -17.06 2.41
N ILE A 46 27.66 -15.90 3.06
CA ILE A 46 28.78 -15.28 3.77
C ILE A 46 28.42 -15.10 5.24
N GLY A 47 29.24 -15.67 6.13
CA GLY A 47 29.17 -15.40 7.56
C GLY A 47 29.75 -14.02 7.90
N VAL A 48 29.03 -13.26 8.71
CA VAL A 48 29.49 -11.97 9.23
C VAL A 48 29.48 -12.01 10.75
N ILE A 49 30.63 -11.80 11.37
CA ILE A 49 30.73 -11.65 12.83
C ILE A 49 30.38 -10.21 13.17
N CYS A 50 29.25 -10.00 13.86
CA CYS A 50 28.84 -8.67 14.27
C CYS A 50 29.78 -8.10 15.33
N MET A 51 30.39 -6.95 15.07
CA MET A 51 31.18 -6.19 16.03
C MET A 51 30.32 -5.17 16.77
N GLN A 52 29.52 -4.40 16.01
CA GLN A 52 28.61 -3.39 16.53
C GLN A 52 27.24 -3.52 15.87
N ILE A 53 26.19 -3.36 16.66
CA ILE A 53 24.80 -3.37 16.21
C ILE A 53 24.09 -2.20 16.85
N GLN A 54 23.32 -1.47 16.05
CA GLN A 54 22.50 -0.38 16.53
C GLN A 54 21.14 -0.40 15.82
N ALA A 55 20.10 -0.11 16.60
CA ALA A 55 18.81 0.27 16.06
C ALA A 55 19.02 1.57 15.30
N LEU A 56 18.80 1.56 13.99
CA LEU A 56 18.58 2.85 13.36
C LEU A 56 17.24 3.34 13.88
N PRO A 57 17.14 4.63 14.29
CA PRO A 57 15.84 5.17 14.60
C PRO A 57 14.94 4.84 13.42
N PRO A 58 13.70 4.37 13.66
CA PRO A 58 12.74 4.34 12.59
C PRO A 58 12.84 5.72 11.96
N LYS A 59 12.98 5.78 10.63
CA LYS A 59 12.73 7.05 9.95
C LYS A 59 11.42 7.51 10.58
N VAL A 60 11.42 8.67 11.22
CA VAL A 60 10.18 9.27 11.69
C VAL A 60 9.37 9.39 10.42
N ASP A 61 8.51 8.40 10.20
CA ASP A 61 7.46 8.48 9.24
C ASP A 61 6.69 9.68 9.77
N LYS A 62 6.82 10.81 9.06
CA LYS A 62 5.70 11.74 8.97
C LYS A 62 4.47 10.85 8.86
N PRO A 63 3.50 11.02 9.77
CA PRO A 63 2.45 10.04 10.08
C PRO A 63 2.01 9.42 8.77
N LYS A 64 2.28 8.11 8.58
CA LYS A 64 2.09 7.36 7.33
C LYS A 64 1.22 8.15 6.35
N THR A 65 1.86 9.01 5.56
CA THR A 65 1.30 9.34 4.28
C THR A 65 1.48 8.01 3.58
N GLU A 66 0.41 7.19 3.60
CA GLU A 66 0.13 6.21 2.57
C GLU A 66 0.77 6.75 1.31
N GLU A 67 1.67 5.96 0.72
CA GLU A 67 2.33 6.33 -0.53
C GLU A 67 1.30 7.08 -1.36
N LYS A 68 1.47 8.40 -1.49
CA LYS A 68 0.78 9.14 -2.53
C LYS A 68 1.41 8.63 -3.82
N GLN A 69 1.04 7.41 -4.22
CA GLN A 69 0.50 7.23 -5.56
C GLN A 69 -0.40 8.45 -5.71
N LEU A 70 0.04 9.39 -6.54
CA LEU A 70 -0.79 10.52 -6.92
C LEU A 70 -2.11 9.90 -7.35
N GLU A 71 -3.09 9.88 -6.44
CA GLU A 71 -4.41 9.31 -6.72
C GLU A 71 -4.87 10.08 -7.94
N PHE A 72 -4.93 9.38 -9.07
CA PHE A 72 -5.37 10.01 -10.30
C PHE A 72 -6.73 10.61 -10.01
N LEU A 73 -6.81 11.94 -9.98
CA LEU A 73 -8.05 12.67 -9.78
C LEU A 73 -8.57 12.98 -11.18
N PRO A 74 -9.66 12.32 -11.61
CA PRO A 74 -10.19 12.58 -12.92
C PRO A 74 -10.68 14.02 -13.04
N ASN A 75 -10.49 14.60 -14.22
CA ASN A 75 -10.98 15.95 -14.51
C ASN A 75 -12.51 16.02 -14.30
N GLY A 76 -12.96 17.05 -13.58
CA GLY A 76 -14.36 17.22 -13.19
C GLY A 76 -14.70 16.66 -11.80
N THR A 77 -13.72 16.17 -11.03
CA THR A 77 -13.93 15.84 -9.62
C THR A 77 -14.23 17.10 -8.82
N GLU A 78 -15.38 17.15 -8.18
CA GLU A 78 -15.73 18.24 -7.26
C GLU A 78 -15.40 17.90 -5.80
N ALA A 79 -15.54 16.63 -5.42
CA ALA A 79 -15.23 16.17 -4.08
C ALA A 79 -14.70 14.73 -4.08
N VAL A 80 -14.00 14.36 -3.02
CA VAL A 80 -13.62 12.98 -2.73
C VAL A 80 -14.36 12.56 -1.47
N ILE A 81 -15.22 11.56 -1.57
CA ILE A 81 -16.02 11.07 -0.44
C ILE A 81 -15.78 9.58 -0.22
N PRO A 82 -15.97 9.07 1.02
CA PRO A 82 -15.93 7.65 1.27
C PRO A 82 -17.02 6.91 0.46
N LEU A 83 -16.66 5.78 -0.13
CA LEU A 83 -17.58 4.99 -0.95
C LEU A 83 -18.85 4.59 -0.18
N ASP A 84 -18.69 4.31 1.12
CA ASP A 84 -19.78 3.91 2.02
C ASP A 84 -20.84 5.00 2.25
N LYS A 85 -20.52 6.27 1.93
CA LYS A 85 -21.50 7.37 2.03
C LYS A 85 -22.43 7.47 0.82
N ILE A 86 -22.12 6.79 -0.28
CA ILE A 86 -22.94 6.82 -1.49
C ILE A 86 -24.11 5.85 -1.32
N VAL A 87 -25.32 6.39 -1.50
CA VAL A 87 -26.57 5.65 -1.37
C VAL A 87 -27.03 5.17 -2.75
N LEU A 88 -27.36 3.88 -2.86
CA LEU A 88 -27.95 3.31 -4.06
C LEU A 88 -29.47 3.23 -3.92
N GLU A 89 -30.21 3.96 -4.74
CA GLU A 89 -31.67 3.85 -4.84
C GLU A 89 -32.13 3.23 -6.15
N GLY A 90 -33.30 2.58 -6.12
CA GLY A 90 -34.01 2.12 -7.32
C GLY A 90 -33.30 1.01 -8.10
N THR A 91 -33.23 1.18 -9.42
CA THR A 91 -32.80 0.17 -10.40
C THR A 91 -31.32 -0.23 -10.29
N TYR A 92 -30.51 0.54 -9.57
CA TYR A 92 -29.09 0.23 -9.33
C TYR A 92 -28.87 -0.88 -8.30
N GLN A 93 -29.88 -1.25 -7.51
CA GLN A 93 -29.77 -2.36 -6.57
C GLN A 93 -29.79 -3.73 -7.27
N THR A 94 -30.46 -3.82 -8.43
CA THR A 94 -30.66 -5.07 -9.17
C THR A 94 -30.01 -5.09 -10.54
N SER A 95 -29.58 -3.94 -11.06
CA SER A 95 -28.83 -3.89 -12.32
C SER A 95 -27.38 -4.26 -12.09
N VAL A 96 -26.80 -5.00 -13.06
CA VAL A 96 -25.36 -5.25 -13.13
C VAL A 96 -24.85 -4.52 -14.36
N PRO A 97 -23.81 -3.69 -14.24
CA PRO A 97 -23.27 -3.00 -15.40
C PRO A 97 -22.64 -4.01 -16.38
N ARG A 98 -22.60 -3.68 -17.67
CA ARG A 98 -22.00 -4.56 -18.69
C ARG A 98 -20.54 -4.88 -18.34
N LEU A 99 -20.11 -6.12 -18.53
CA LEU A 99 -18.77 -6.61 -18.18
C LEU A 99 -17.66 -5.78 -18.84
N GLU A 100 -17.81 -5.43 -20.12
CA GLU A 100 -16.86 -4.58 -20.86
C GLU A 100 -16.59 -3.25 -20.13
N LYS A 101 -17.63 -2.60 -19.60
CA LYS A 101 -17.49 -1.35 -18.84
C LYS A 101 -16.81 -1.57 -17.49
N GLN A 102 -17.05 -2.72 -16.85
CA GLN A 102 -16.40 -3.06 -15.59
C GLN A 102 -14.89 -3.29 -15.79
N GLU A 103 -14.51 -4.06 -16.81
CA GLU A 103 -13.10 -4.39 -17.09
C GLU A 103 -12.26 -3.15 -17.37
N ILE A 104 -12.79 -2.21 -18.15
CA ILE A 104 -12.13 -0.92 -18.40
C ILE A 104 -11.82 -0.19 -17.09
N VAL A 105 -12.79 -0.14 -16.16
CA VAL A 105 -12.62 0.53 -14.87
C VAL A 105 -11.68 -0.25 -13.96
N VAL A 106 -11.75 -1.58 -13.94
CA VAL A 106 -10.83 -2.44 -13.16
C VAL A 106 -9.39 -2.20 -13.60
N GLN A 107 -9.12 -2.24 -14.90
CA GLN A 107 -7.81 -2.00 -15.47
C GLN A 107 -7.30 -0.61 -15.12
N PHE A 108 -8.18 0.39 -15.15
CA PHE A 108 -7.81 1.76 -14.83
C PHE A 108 -7.47 1.93 -13.33
N ILE A 109 -8.27 1.36 -12.43
CA ILE A 109 -7.98 1.38 -10.98
C ILE A 109 -6.68 0.63 -10.67
N GLN A 110 -6.45 -0.53 -11.31
CA GLN A 110 -5.20 -1.29 -11.11
C GLN A 110 -3.95 -0.53 -11.57
N LYS A 111 -4.08 0.27 -12.64
CA LYS A 111 -2.96 1.02 -13.22
C LYS A 111 -2.71 2.36 -12.52
N ASN A 112 -3.77 3.07 -12.15
CA ASN A 112 -3.71 4.47 -11.71
C ASN A 112 -4.13 4.66 -10.24
N GLY A 113 -4.60 3.61 -9.57
CA GLY A 113 -5.04 3.63 -8.17
C GLY A 113 -6.46 4.19 -7.94
N ASN A 114 -7.09 4.82 -8.95
CA ASN A 114 -8.40 5.44 -8.83
C ASN A 114 -9.25 5.26 -10.11
N ILE A 115 -10.52 5.65 -10.09
CA ILE A 115 -11.42 5.58 -11.25
C ILE A 115 -11.08 6.63 -12.31
N ASP A 116 -11.43 6.35 -13.56
CA ASP A 116 -11.11 7.18 -14.73
C ASP A 116 -11.97 8.45 -14.86
N LYS A 117 -13.17 8.46 -14.27
CA LYS A 117 -14.08 9.61 -14.21
C LYS A 117 -14.79 9.67 -12.86
N PRO A 118 -15.16 10.87 -12.36
CA PRO A 118 -15.89 11.00 -11.12
C PRO A 118 -17.29 10.39 -11.23
N ILE A 119 -17.82 9.93 -10.11
CA ILE A 119 -19.18 9.40 -10.01
C ILE A 119 -20.17 10.55 -9.79
N LEU A 120 -21.29 10.54 -10.50
CA LEU A 120 -22.32 11.57 -10.36
C LEU A 120 -23.28 11.23 -9.22
N ILE A 121 -23.31 12.09 -8.20
CA ILE A 121 -24.17 11.93 -7.03
C ILE A 121 -25.02 13.17 -6.77
N ASP A 122 -26.15 12.99 -6.09
CA ASP A 122 -26.94 14.11 -5.58
C ASP A 122 -26.25 14.76 -4.37
N LYS A 123 -26.05 16.09 -4.42
CA LYS A 123 -25.37 16.84 -3.36
C LYS A 123 -26.06 16.77 -1.99
N LYS A 124 -27.38 16.58 -1.96
CA LYS A 124 -28.16 16.61 -0.70
C LYS A 124 -28.32 15.23 -0.09
N THR A 125 -28.51 14.21 -0.92
CA THR A 125 -28.87 12.87 -0.47
C THR A 125 -27.74 11.84 -0.67
N ASN A 126 -26.65 12.20 -1.36
CA ASN A 126 -25.59 11.29 -1.79
C ASN A 126 -26.10 10.09 -2.59
N ILE A 127 -27.29 10.22 -3.20
CA ILE A 127 -27.85 9.17 -4.05
C ILE A 127 -27.08 9.15 -5.37
N LEU A 128 -26.67 7.96 -5.78
CA LEU A 128 -26.06 7.74 -7.08
C LEU A 128 -27.06 8.05 -8.21
N LYS A 129 -26.72 9.01 -9.07
CA LYS A 129 -27.56 9.36 -10.24
C LYS A 129 -27.04 8.79 -11.54
N ASP A 130 -25.73 8.67 -11.70
CA ASP A 130 -25.12 8.10 -12.90
C ASP A 130 -23.78 7.46 -12.55
N GLU A 131 -23.20 6.73 -13.49
CA GLU A 131 -21.89 6.10 -13.37
C GLU A 131 -21.80 4.92 -12.39
N PHE A 132 -22.88 4.14 -12.32
CA PHE A 132 -22.96 2.92 -11.52
C PHE A 132 -21.88 1.87 -11.83
N SER A 133 -21.39 1.80 -13.07
CA SER A 133 -20.28 0.88 -13.41
C SER A 133 -19.03 1.16 -12.57
N ARG A 134 -18.73 2.45 -12.36
CA ARG A 134 -17.55 2.90 -11.61
C ARG A 134 -17.73 2.67 -10.12
N TYR A 135 -18.90 3.00 -9.59
CA TYR A 135 -19.27 2.68 -8.22
C TYR A 135 -19.18 1.17 -7.93
N PHE A 136 -19.75 0.34 -8.81
CA PHE A 136 -19.79 -1.11 -8.64
C PHE A 136 -18.38 -1.72 -8.57
N VAL A 137 -17.50 -1.30 -9.49
CA VAL A 137 -16.11 -1.76 -9.48
C VAL A 137 -15.35 -1.20 -8.28
N ALA A 138 -15.53 0.07 -7.93
CA ALA A 138 -14.88 0.67 -6.76
C ALA A 138 -15.24 -0.09 -5.46
N ARG A 139 -16.50 -0.50 -5.33
CA ARG A 139 -16.98 -1.35 -4.24
C ARG A 139 -16.35 -2.73 -4.25
N LYS A 140 -16.29 -3.36 -5.43
CA LYS A 140 -15.65 -4.68 -5.60
C LYS A 140 -14.16 -4.65 -5.26
N MET A 141 -13.49 -3.56 -5.60
CA MET A 141 -12.07 -3.29 -5.31
C MET A 141 -11.79 -2.80 -3.89
N LYS A 142 -12.84 -2.56 -3.08
CA LYS A 142 -12.74 -2.04 -1.70
C LYS A 142 -11.99 -0.71 -1.60
N LEU A 143 -12.23 0.20 -2.54
CA LEU A 143 -11.71 1.57 -2.45
C LEU A 143 -12.30 2.28 -1.24
N GLN A 144 -11.44 2.93 -0.43
CA GLN A 144 -11.87 3.68 0.75
C GLN A 144 -12.62 4.95 0.35
N THR A 145 -12.07 5.67 -0.63
CA THR A 145 -12.55 6.95 -1.12
C THR A 145 -12.74 6.91 -2.63
N VAL A 146 -13.69 7.70 -3.13
CA VAL A 146 -13.94 7.85 -4.56
C VAL A 146 -14.16 9.32 -4.94
N PRO A 147 -13.66 9.74 -6.12
CA PRO A 147 -13.95 11.05 -6.66
C PRO A 147 -15.39 11.11 -7.18
N VAL A 148 -16.08 12.20 -6.84
CA VAL A 148 -17.48 12.45 -7.18
C VAL A 148 -17.67 13.85 -7.75
N CYS A 149 -18.71 13.99 -8.56
CA CYS A 149 -19.26 15.25 -9.03
C CYS A 149 -20.73 15.36 -8.62
N TYR A 150 -21.22 16.58 -8.48
CA TYR A 150 -22.58 16.82 -8.04
C TYR A 150 -23.48 17.13 -9.24
N ALA A 151 -24.67 16.52 -9.25
CA ALA A 151 -25.72 16.81 -10.23
C ALA A 151 -26.54 18.06 -9.86
#